data_AF-A0A1C5PKX0-F1
#
_entry.id   AF-A0A1C5PKX0-F1
#
_cell.length_a   1.000
_cell.length_b   1.000
_cell.length_c   1.000
_cell.angle_alpha   90.00
_cell.angle_beta   90.00
_cell.angle_gamma   90.00
#
_symmetry.space_group_name_H-M   'P 1'
#
loop_
_entity.id
_entity.type
_entity.pdbx_description
1 polymer ?
#
loop_
_entity_poly.entity_id
_entity_poly.type
_entity_poly.pdbx_seq_one_letter_code
_entity_poly.pdbx_strand_id
1 'polypeptide(L)'
;MDIIDNFSIINNQICLNSYKLVIRHYKDIDKKEFVDKDYYVNDDRLIELETQIIPKHQLLELISKVKLDNEQYSYMSGLEVKTQDFNKEINEIASYGSKEAYEASLPQAQDEFNLDMDYRMSKMELGL
;
A
#
# COMPACT_ATOMS: atom_id res chain seq x y z
N MET A 1 3.93 -14.23 -2.96
CA MET A 1 3.10 -13.04 -2.74
C MET A 1 4.06 -11.90 -2.72
N ASP A 2 3.97 -11.03 -3.72
CA ASP A 2 4.90 -9.94 -3.85
C ASP A 2 4.48 -8.86 -2.85
N ILE A 3 5.45 -8.13 -2.31
CA ILE A 3 5.19 -7.06 -1.35
C ILE A 3 4.14 -6.07 -1.89
N ILE A 4 4.12 -5.85 -3.21
CA ILE A 4 3.17 -4.99 -3.92
C ILE A 4 1.72 -5.45 -3.75
N ASP A 5 1.46 -6.76 -3.62
CA ASP A 5 0.11 -7.30 -3.41
C ASP A 5 -0.51 -6.80 -2.10
N ASN A 6 0.31 -6.37 -1.14
CA ASN A 6 -0.15 -5.82 0.13
C ASN A 6 -0.66 -4.38 0.00
N PHE A 7 -0.47 -3.73 -1.14
CA PHE A 7 -0.76 -2.32 -1.32
C PHE A 7 -1.69 -2.03 -2.49
N SER A 8 -2.40 -0.92 -2.39
CA SER A 8 -3.12 -0.28 -3.47
C SER A 8 -2.84 1.22 -3.43
N ILE A 9 -2.96 1.91 -4.57
CA ILE A 9 -2.82 3.35 -4.64
C ILE A 9 -4.20 3.97 -4.81
N ILE A 10 -4.61 4.79 -3.84
CA ILE A 10 -5.88 5.51 -3.86
C ILE A 10 -5.55 6.99 -3.65
N ASN A 11 -5.99 7.86 -4.56
CA ASN A 11 -5.71 9.30 -4.50
C ASN A 11 -4.23 9.63 -4.30
N ASN A 12 -3.35 8.91 -4.99
CA ASN A 12 -1.89 9.08 -4.90
C ASN A 12 -1.30 8.78 -3.51
N GLN A 13 -2.03 8.02 -2.68
CA GLN A 13 -1.59 7.55 -1.38
C GLN A 13 -1.54 6.02 -1.34
N ILE A 14 -0.56 5.51 -0.61
CA ILE A 14 -0.41 4.08 -0.33
C ILE A 14 -1.54 3.67 0.62
N CYS A 15 -2.30 2.65 0.26
CA CYS A 15 -3.32 2.03 1.08
C CYS A 15 -3.00 0.55 1.25
N LEU A 16 -3.23 0.00 2.44
CA LEU A 16 -3.04 -1.42 2.69
C LEU A 16 -4.24 -2.24 2.22
N ASN A 17 -3.94 -3.34 1.54
CA ASN A 17 -4.90 -4.39 1.29
C ASN A 17 -5.01 -5.26 2.55
N SER A 18 -6.25 -5.48 2.98
CA SER A 18 -6.57 -6.29 4.16
C SER A 18 -6.88 -7.74 3.79
N TYR A 19 -7.27 -8.00 2.54
CA TYR A 19 -7.74 -9.32 2.11
C TYR A 19 -7.19 -9.71 0.74
N LYS A 20 -6.92 -11.01 0.61
CA LYS A 20 -6.81 -11.71 -0.67
C LYS A 20 -8.11 -12.46 -0.93
N LEU A 21 -8.73 -12.20 -2.07
CA LEU A 21 -9.90 -12.90 -2.56
C LEU A 21 -9.54 -13.73 -3.77
N VAL A 22 -10.14 -14.90 -3.90
CA VAL A 22 -10.17 -15.65 -5.16
C VAL A 22 -11.59 -15.60 -5.67
N ILE A 23 -11.78 -14.92 -6.80
CA ILE A 23 -13.07 -14.81 -7.47
C ILE A 23 -13.01 -15.61 -8.75
N ARG A 24 -13.97 -16.50 -8.91
CA ARG A 24 -14.17 -17.28 -10.12
C ARG A 24 -14.96 -16.47 -11.13
N HIS A 25 -14.43 -16.39 -12.34
CA HIS A 25 -15.08 -15.78 -13.50
C HIS A 25 -15.51 -16.90 -14.45
N TYR A 26 -16.81 -17.12 -14.55
CA TYR A 26 -17.38 -18.02 -15.56
C TYR A 26 -17.39 -17.35 -16.93
N LYS A 27 -17.12 -18.12 -17.98
CA LYS A 27 -17.22 -17.60 -19.36
C LYS A 27 -18.66 -17.41 -19.82
N ASP A 28 -19.56 -18.24 -19.31
CA ASP A 28 -20.97 -18.27 -19.68
C ASP A 28 -21.85 -18.73 -18.51
N ILE A 29 -23.17 -18.66 -18.73
CA ILE A 29 -24.20 -19.01 -17.76
C ILE A 29 -24.25 -20.53 -17.50
N ASP A 30 -23.71 -21.36 -18.41
CA ASP A 30 -23.63 -22.81 -18.22
C ASP A 30 -22.57 -23.20 -17.17
N LYS A 31 -21.69 -22.25 -16.78
CA LYS A 31 -20.71 -22.37 -15.70
C LYS A 31 -19.73 -23.54 -15.85
N LYS A 32 -19.51 -24.02 -17.08
CA LYS A 32 -18.60 -25.15 -17.36
C LYS A 32 -17.15 -24.70 -17.46
N GLU A 33 -16.92 -23.55 -18.05
CA GLU A 33 -15.59 -22.96 -18.21
C GLU A 33 -15.44 -21.75 -17.30
N PHE A 34 -14.34 -21.70 -16.55
CA PHE A 34 -14.06 -20.61 -15.63
C PHE A 34 -12.57 -20.30 -15.51
N VAL A 35 -12.27 -19.11 -15.00
CA VAL A 35 -10.93 -18.67 -14.62
C VAL A 35 -11.01 -18.09 -13.21
N ASP A 36 -10.16 -18.60 -12.33
CA ASP A 36 -10.01 -18.07 -10.98
C ASP A 36 -9.00 -16.91 -11.01
N LYS A 37 -9.38 -15.78 -10.42
CA LYS A 37 -8.56 -14.57 -10.36
C LYS A 37 -8.36 -14.14 -8.92
N ASP A 38 -7.11 -13.80 -8.61
CA ASP A 38 -6.72 -13.23 -7.33
C ASP A 38 -7.02 -11.72 -7.31
N TYR A 39 -7.62 -11.26 -6.22
CA TYR A 39 -7.86 -9.85 -5.96
C TYR A 39 -7.31 -9.49 -4.58
N TYR A 40 -6.55 -8.41 -4.51
CA TYR A 40 -6.08 -7.84 -3.25
C TYR A 40 -6.83 -6.55 -2.99
N VAL A 41 -7.50 -6.47 -1.85
CA VAL A 41 -8.46 -5.39 -1.56
C VAL A 41 -8.38 -4.91 -0.12
N ASN A 42 -8.70 -3.64 0.07
CA ASN A 42 -8.96 -3.06 1.39
C ASN A 42 -10.41 -3.38 1.86
N ASP A 43 -10.74 -2.94 3.07
CA ASP A 43 -12.04 -3.22 3.70
C ASP A 43 -13.22 -2.64 2.91
N ASP A 44 -13.09 -1.40 2.41
CA ASP A 44 -14.15 -0.73 1.64
C ASP A 44 -14.46 -1.47 0.34
N ARG A 45 -13.41 -1.84 -0.41
CA ARG A 45 -13.56 -2.54 -1.69
C ARG A 45 -14.03 -3.98 -1.48
N LEU A 46 -13.66 -4.61 -0.37
CA LEU A 46 -14.22 -5.91 0.02
C LEU A 46 -15.74 -5.81 0.18
N ILE A 47 -16.23 -4.82 0.93
CA ILE A 47 -17.66 -4.63 1.17
C ILE A 47 -18.40 -4.44 -0.16
N GLU A 48 -17.86 -3.61 -1.06
CA GLU A 48 -18.45 -3.40 -2.38
C GLU A 48 -18.51 -4.71 -3.20
N LEU A 49 -17.44 -5.49 -3.21
CA LEU A 49 -17.38 -6.76 -3.93
C LEU A 49 -18.39 -7.78 -3.37
N GLU A 50 -18.41 -7.97 -2.05
CA GLU A 50 -19.26 -8.97 -1.39
C GLU A 50 -20.74 -8.59 -1.37
N THR A 51 -21.09 -7.31 -1.39
CA THR A 51 -22.49 -6.86 -1.26
C THR A 51 -23.12 -6.41 -2.57
N GLN A 52 -22.34 -5.83 -3.48
CA GLN A 52 -22.87 -5.17 -4.67
C GLN A 52 -22.47 -5.84 -5.97
N ILE A 53 -21.26 -6.37 -6.08
CA ILE A 53 -20.73 -6.87 -7.36
C ILE A 53 -20.97 -8.36 -7.50
N ILE A 54 -20.37 -9.18 -6.62
CA ILE A 54 -20.40 -10.65 -6.75
C ILE A 54 -21.83 -11.19 -6.68
N PRO A 55 -22.68 -10.83 -5.70
CA PRO A 55 -24.04 -11.39 -5.61
C PRO A 55 -24.95 -10.98 -6.77
N LYS A 56 -24.69 -9.82 -7.40
CA LYS A 56 -25.52 -9.31 -8.50
C LYS A 56 -25.04 -9.80 -9.86
N HIS A 57 -23.83 -10.36 -9.95
CA HIS A 57 -23.24 -10.80 -11.21
C HIS A 57 -23.33 -12.33 -11.36
N GLN A 58 -24.13 -12.80 -12.33
CA GLN A 58 -24.42 -14.24 -12.52
C GLN A 58 -23.18 -15.10 -12.84
N LEU A 59 -22.12 -14.48 -13.37
CA LEU A 59 -20.87 -15.14 -13.77
C LEU A 59 -19.73 -14.99 -12.76
N LEU A 60 -19.97 -14.40 -11.59
CA LEU A 60 -18.96 -14.28 -10.53
C LEU A 60 -19.33 -15.15 -9.35
N GLU A 61 -18.31 -15.74 -8.74
CA GLU A 61 -18.46 -16.51 -7.50
C GLU A 61 -17.24 -16.31 -6.62
N LEU A 62 -17.47 -15.97 -5.35
CA LEU A 62 -16.40 -15.86 -4.37
C LEU A 62 -15.99 -17.27 -3.93
N ILE A 63 -14.76 -17.67 -4.22
CA ILE A 63 -14.23 -19.00 -3.90
C ILE A 63 -13.53 -18.99 -2.55
N SER A 64 -12.72 -17.96 -2.29
CA SER A 64 -12.02 -17.84 -1.01
C SER A 64 -11.78 -16.39 -0.62
N LYS A 65 -11.66 -16.20 0.69
CA LYS A 65 -11.28 -14.94 1.33
C LYS A 65 -10.27 -15.25 2.43
N VAL A 66 -9.11 -14.62 2.34
CA VAL A 66 -8.02 -14.75 3.31
C VAL A 66 -7.65 -13.36 3.81
N LYS A 67 -7.61 -13.18 5.13
CA LYS A 67 -7.11 -11.95 5.73
C LYS A 67 -5.59 -11.92 5.62
N LEU A 68 -5.05 -10.79 5.18
CA LEU A 68 -3.61 -10.57 5.07
C LEU A 68 -3.07 -10.06 6.40
N ASP A 69 -1.91 -10.58 6.79
CA ASP A 69 -1.14 -10.05 7.91
C ASP A 69 -0.11 -9.06 7.39
N ASN A 70 -0.48 -7.78 7.45
CA ASN A 70 0.30 -6.66 6.92
C ASN A 70 0.69 -5.66 8.01
N GLU A 71 0.70 -6.07 9.28
CA GLU A 71 0.98 -5.18 10.42
C GLU A 71 2.35 -4.49 10.28
N GLN A 72 3.36 -5.23 9.80
CA GLN A 72 4.70 -4.70 9.56
C GLN A 72 4.76 -3.54 8.55
N TYR A 73 3.73 -3.39 7.70
CA TYR A 73 3.64 -2.34 6.69
C TYR A 73 2.60 -1.27 7.03
N SER A 74 1.97 -1.34 8.22
CA SER A 74 0.98 -0.37 8.71
C SER A 74 1.45 1.08 8.60
N TYR A 75 2.73 1.31 8.84
CA TYR A 75 3.36 2.62 8.81
C TYR A 75 3.41 3.27 7.42
N MET A 76 3.29 2.47 6.35
CA MET A 76 3.31 2.96 4.97
C MET A 76 1.94 3.47 4.51
N SER A 77 0.86 3.10 5.22
CA SER A 77 -0.49 3.53 4.88
C SER A 77 -0.64 5.05 5.02
N GLY A 78 -1.16 5.71 3.99
CA GLY A 78 -1.33 7.16 3.91
C GLY A 78 -0.11 7.92 3.39
N LEU A 79 1.04 7.27 3.16
CA LEU A 79 2.17 7.93 2.52
C LEU A 79 1.83 8.29 1.08
N GLU A 80 2.18 9.51 0.68
CA GLU A 80 2.02 9.96 -0.70
C GLU A 80 3.13 9.40 -1.58
N VAL A 81 2.77 8.80 -2.70
CA VAL A 81 3.72 8.40 -3.74
C VAL A 81 4.10 9.60 -4.59
N LYS A 82 5.39 9.79 -4.82
CA LYS A 82 5.94 10.96 -5.51
C LYS A 82 6.28 10.66 -6.96
N THR A 83 6.33 9.39 -7.33
CA THR A 83 6.73 8.93 -8.66
C THR A 83 5.57 8.25 -9.39
N GLN A 84 5.70 8.10 -10.71
CA GLN A 84 4.75 7.33 -11.52
C GLN A 84 5.02 5.82 -11.48
N ASP A 85 6.19 5.40 -10.99
CA ASP A 85 6.54 3.99 -10.80
C ASP A 85 6.26 3.58 -9.35
N PHE A 86 4.97 3.43 -9.06
CA PHE A 86 4.49 3.12 -7.71
C PHE A 86 5.10 1.82 -7.16
N ASN A 87 5.33 0.82 -8.02
CA ASN A 87 5.87 -0.45 -7.58
C ASN A 87 7.30 -0.30 -7.09
N LYS A 88 8.14 0.44 -7.83
CA LYS A 88 9.51 0.70 -7.42
C LYS A 88 9.54 1.51 -6.12
N GLU A 89 8.72 2.54 -6.02
CA GLU A 89 8.67 3.42 -4.85
C GLU A 89 8.18 2.68 -3.59
N ILE A 90 7.15 1.84 -3.69
CA ILE A 90 6.69 0.99 -2.58
C ILE A 90 7.81 0.06 -2.10
N ASN A 91 8.54 -0.58 -3.02
CA ASN A 91 9.67 -1.45 -2.65
C ASN A 91 10.77 -0.67 -1.93
N GLU A 92 11.07 0.54 -2.39
CA GLU A 92 12.07 1.42 -1.78
C GLU A 92 11.65 1.84 -0.37
N ILE A 93 10.42 2.35 -0.20
CA ILE A 93 9.88 2.73 1.11
C ILE A 93 9.89 1.54 2.07
N ALA A 94 9.44 0.37 1.62
CA ALA A 94 9.41 -0.82 2.45
C ALA A 94 10.80 -1.29 2.91
N SER A 95 11.85 -1.00 2.13
CA SER A 95 13.22 -1.38 2.47
C SER A 95 13.77 -0.64 3.70
N TYR A 96 13.21 0.52 4.06
CA TYR A 96 13.58 1.25 5.27
C TYR A 96 13.07 0.59 6.56
N GLY A 97 12.01 -0.23 6.48
CA GLY A 97 11.49 -1.02 7.60
C GLY A 97 10.75 -0.24 8.69
N SER A 98 10.81 1.09 8.71
CA SER A 98 10.01 1.93 9.61
C SER A 98 9.73 3.30 8.98
N LYS A 99 8.72 4.00 9.52
CA LYS A 99 8.39 5.35 9.08
C LYS A 99 9.51 6.34 9.41
N GLU A 100 10.10 6.24 10.58
CA GLU A 100 11.19 7.11 11.05
C GLU A 100 12.43 6.96 10.17
N ALA A 101 12.78 5.73 9.79
CA ALA A 101 13.90 5.47 8.90
C ALA A 101 13.66 6.03 7.49
N TYR A 102 12.43 5.89 6.97
CA TYR A 102 12.04 6.50 5.70
C TYR A 102 12.07 8.03 5.78
N GLU A 103 11.46 8.64 6.80
CA GLU A 103 11.41 10.10 6.97
C GLU A 103 12.81 10.71 7.15
N ALA A 104 13.70 10.04 7.90
CA ALA A 104 15.10 10.47 8.06
C ALA A 104 15.90 10.39 6.74
N SER A 105 15.48 9.56 5.79
CA SER A 105 16.11 9.47 4.47
C SER A 105 15.65 10.58 3.51
N LEU A 106 14.56 11.28 3.83
CA LEU A 106 14.05 12.34 2.97
C LEU A 106 15.00 13.55 2.98
N PRO A 107 15.24 14.20 1.83
CA PRO A 107 16.10 15.37 1.75
C PRO A 107 15.75 16.48 2.75
N GLN A 108 14.46 16.65 3.06
CA GLN A 108 13.98 17.66 4.01
C GLN A 108 14.52 17.45 5.43
N ALA A 109 14.62 16.20 5.89
CA ALA A 109 15.17 15.87 7.21
C ALA A 109 16.67 16.17 7.26
N GLN A 110 17.38 15.96 6.14
CA GLN A 110 18.79 16.30 6.02
C GLN A 110 19.02 17.81 6.02
N ASP A 111 18.18 18.58 5.32
CA ASP A 111 18.26 20.04 5.30
C ASP A 111 17.99 20.65 6.68
N GLU A 112 16.99 20.14 7.40
CA GLU A 112 16.69 20.58 8.78
C GLU A 112 17.85 20.29 9.74
N PHE A 113 18.45 19.10 9.62
CA PHE A 113 19.64 18.74 10.40
C PHE A 113 20.82 19.68 10.10
N ASN A 114 21.05 20.00 8.83
CA ASN A 114 22.13 20.90 8.42
C ASN A 114 21.90 22.32 8.97
N LEU A 115 20.66 22.84 8.91
CA LEU A 115 20.27 24.14 9.46
C LEU A 115 20.48 24.22 10.98
N ASP A 116 20.10 23.18 11.73
CA ASP A 116 20.31 23.13 13.19
C ASP A 116 21.81 23.08 13.53
N MET A 117 22.59 22.29 12.79
CA MET A 117 24.05 22.22 12.96
C MET A 117 24.72 23.56 12.69
N ASP A 118 24.36 24.23 11.58
CA ASP A 118 24.88 25.56 11.24
C ASP A 118 24.52 26.60 12.32
N TYR A 119 23.30 26.54 12.86
CA TYR A 119 22.88 27.41 13.95
C TYR A 119 23.70 27.17 15.22
N ARG A 120 23.89 25.91 15.63
CA ARG A 120 24.71 25.57 16.82
C ARG A 120 26.17 25.97 16.65
N MET A 121 26.74 25.74 15.46
CA MET A 121 28.09 26.18 15.12
C MET A 121 28.21 27.71 15.21
N SER A 122 27.25 28.45 14.67
CA SER A 122 27.26 29.92 14.74
C SER A 122 27.22 30.44 16.18
N LYS A 123 26.51 29.77 17.09
CA LYS A 123 26.46 30.14 18.52
C LYS A 123 27.80 29.91 19.21
N MET A 124 28.43 28.76 18.96
CA MET A 124 29.76 28.45 19.48
C MET A 124 30.83 29.43 18.97
N GLU A 125 30.80 29.77 17.68
CA GLU A 125 31.73 30.76 17.10
C GLU A 125 31.54 32.17 17.68
N LEU A 126 30.32 32.52 18.07
CA LEU A 126 29.99 33.78 18.74
C LEU A 126 30.21 33.75 20.26
N GLY A 127 30.61 32.61 20.83
CA GLY A 127 30.84 32.43 22.27
C GLY A 127 29.58 32.54 23.15
N LEU A 128 28.40 32.25 22.58
CA LEU A 128 27.10 32.22 23.25
C LEU A 128 26.69 30.80 23.63
#